data_AF-E0XY55-F1
#
_entry.id   AF-E0XY55-F1
#
_cell.length_a   1.000
_cell.length_b   1.000
_cell.length_c   1.000
_cell.angle_alpha   90.00
_cell.angle_beta   90.00
_cell.angle_gamma   90.00
#
_symmetry.space_group_name_H-M   'P 1'
#
loop_
_entity.id
_entity.type
_entity.pdbx_description
1 polymer ?
#
loop_
_entity_poly.entity_id
_entity_poly.type
_entity_poly.pdbx_seq_one_letter_code
_entity_poly.pdbx_strand_id
1 'polypeptide(L)'
;MNYHGLRDVVRVATRFLDNVIDANTYSVDKIRKMTRDTRKIGLGVMGFADMLTKLRVSYDSDEGLEMGSSIMRFVQRESDQMSQELAEVRGVFPAFNGSIYDAHGQPKMRNACRLTVAPTGTISMIAGCSSGIEPLFALCYNKHNILGGESLLYIDQEFEKAAHDEGFYSKELMNYLADGGSLQERDDVPGWAKRVFVTSADISPEMHVKMQAAFQESVDAAISKTINFPNTATEDDVRSAYMLAWELACKGITVYRAGSREAEVLTAGSNNDEPTEEAETFSDASVLVERTRPAVINGITERVRTAHGNMFVTVNYDSGGHPFEVFATLGKAGSTESAALEAISRLTTMALRAGVDPNKIIEHLRGITDEPVWDAGRLVRSAPDAVALVLSRHLTLERTPSVEDIAVSEGNSSAQLEFFAPTEHKTGNGHPATGSTRCPDCSAGTLIHQEGCMRCPDCGYNKCE
;
A
#
# COMPACT_ATOMS: atom_id res chain seq x y z
N MET A 1 34.40 -13.65 -6.40
CA MET A 1 33.32 -12.98 -7.16
C MET A 1 33.52 -13.19 -8.65
N ASN A 2 32.50 -13.62 -9.40
CA ASN A 2 32.61 -13.95 -10.84
C ASN A 2 32.30 -12.72 -11.73
N TYR A 3 33.28 -11.83 -11.90
CA TYR A 3 33.10 -10.61 -12.70
C TYR A 3 32.87 -10.86 -14.19
N HIS A 4 33.37 -11.98 -14.74
CA HIS A 4 33.09 -12.34 -16.13
C HIS A 4 31.61 -12.64 -16.32
N GLY A 5 31.03 -13.47 -15.45
CA GLY A 5 29.60 -13.76 -15.46
C GLY A 5 28.76 -12.50 -15.24
N LEU A 6 29.14 -11.65 -14.28
CA LEU A 6 28.45 -10.39 -14.02
C LEU A 6 28.47 -9.47 -15.26
N ARG A 7 29.60 -9.33 -15.94
CA ARG A 7 29.72 -8.55 -17.18
C ARG A 7 28.72 -9.01 -18.23
N ASP A 8 28.70 -10.31 -18.49
CA ASP A 8 27.87 -10.88 -19.55
C ASP A 8 26.39 -10.67 -19.22
N VAL A 9 25.98 -10.86 -17.96
CA VAL A 9 24.61 -10.61 -17.48
C VAL A 9 24.23 -9.14 -17.58
N VAL A 10 25.08 -8.21 -17.14
CA VAL A 10 24.81 -6.77 -17.22
C VAL A 10 24.58 -6.35 -18.67
N ARG A 11 25.45 -6.77 -19.59
CA ARG A 11 25.34 -6.43 -21.01
C ARG A 11 24.07 -7.01 -21.64
N VAL A 12 23.74 -8.26 -21.32
CA VAL A 12 22.48 -8.88 -21.76
C VAL A 12 21.27 -8.13 -21.20
N ALA A 13 21.28 -7.77 -19.91
CA ALA A 13 20.19 -7.06 -19.25
C ALA A 13 19.99 -5.65 -19.83
N THR A 14 21.06 -4.89 -20.07
CA THR A 14 21.00 -3.58 -20.73
C THR A 14 20.35 -3.68 -22.11
N ARG A 15 20.76 -4.65 -22.93
CA ARG A 15 20.15 -4.89 -24.24
C ARG A 15 18.70 -5.35 -24.13
N PHE A 16 18.38 -6.20 -23.16
CA PHE A 16 17.03 -6.67 -22.90
C PHE A 16 16.11 -5.50 -22.56
N LEU A 17 16.52 -4.63 -21.64
CA LEU A 17 15.75 -3.44 -21.25
C LEU A 17 15.58 -2.45 -22.42
N ASP A 18 16.59 -2.26 -23.27
CA ASP A 18 16.44 -1.45 -24.49
C ASP A 18 15.42 -2.06 -25.47
N ASN A 19 15.37 -3.40 -25.60
CA ASN A 19 14.36 -4.07 -26.43
C ASN A 19 12.94 -3.91 -25.85
N VAL A 20 12.80 -3.93 -24.52
CA VAL A 20 11.50 -3.75 -23.85
C VAL A 20 10.85 -2.44 -24.25
N ILE A 21 11.61 -1.36 -24.43
CA ILE A 21 11.06 -0.06 -24.87
C ILE A 21 10.27 -0.18 -26.19
N ASP A 22 10.77 -0.99 -27.12
CA ASP A 22 10.18 -1.16 -28.45
C ASP A 22 9.04 -2.20 -28.43
N ALA A 23 9.17 -3.25 -27.62
CA ALA A 23 8.16 -4.29 -27.45
C ALA A 23 6.96 -3.86 -26.59
N ASN A 24 7.13 -2.86 -25.73
CA ASN A 24 6.08 -2.43 -24.81
C ASN A 24 4.91 -1.75 -25.53
N THR A 25 3.71 -1.98 -25.01
CA THR A 25 2.49 -1.31 -25.46
C THR A 25 2.13 -0.20 -24.47
N TYR A 26 1.94 1.02 -24.98
CA TYR A 26 1.66 2.19 -24.17
C TYR A 26 0.22 2.64 -24.36
N SER A 27 -0.51 2.82 -23.26
CA SER A 27 -1.92 3.25 -23.24
C SER A 27 -2.09 4.76 -23.50
N VAL A 28 -1.02 5.55 -23.34
CA VAL A 28 -1.03 7.01 -23.51
C VAL A 28 0.10 7.42 -24.46
N ASP A 29 -0.24 8.11 -25.54
CA ASP A 29 0.73 8.51 -26.57
C ASP A 29 1.83 9.43 -26.05
N LYS A 30 1.53 10.30 -25.08
CA LYS A 30 2.53 11.14 -24.42
C LYS A 30 3.62 10.30 -23.73
N ILE A 31 3.24 9.21 -23.07
CA ILE A 31 4.18 8.27 -22.43
C ILE A 31 4.99 7.56 -23.51
N ARG A 32 4.33 7.02 -24.55
CA ARG A 32 5.00 6.36 -25.68
C ARG A 32 6.08 7.24 -26.28
N LYS A 33 5.72 8.49 -26.59
CA LYS A 33 6.64 9.48 -27.19
C LYS A 33 7.81 9.73 -26.25
N MET A 34 7.57 10.05 -24.98
CA MET A 34 8.64 10.35 -24.03
C MET A 34 9.60 9.17 -23.80
N THR A 35 9.05 7.95 -23.65
CA THR A 35 9.86 6.74 -23.46
C THR A 35 10.69 6.42 -24.68
N ARG A 36 10.14 6.56 -25.90
CA ARG A 36 10.90 6.34 -27.14
C ARG A 36 11.93 7.44 -27.42
N ASP A 37 11.61 8.68 -27.07
CA ASP A 37 12.50 9.84 -27.28
C ASP A 37 13.73 9.76 -26.37
N THR A 38 13.55 9.39 -25.10
CA THR A 38 14.64 9.39 -24.10
C THR A 38 15.29 8.02 -23.90
N ARG A 39 14.57 6.94 -24.20
CA ARG A 39 15.00 5.55 -24.03
C ARG A 39 15.63 5.24 -22.66
N LYS A 40 15.11 5.84 -21.60
CA LYS A 40 15.58 5.58 -20.23
C LYS A 40 15.26 4.14 -19.85
N ILE A 41 16.24 3.45 -19.28
CA ILE A 41 16.11 2.13 -18.66
C ILE A 41 16.55 2.21 -17.19
N GLY A 42 16.26 1.17 -16.42
CA GLY A 42 16.59 1.09 -15.01
C GLY A 42 17.11 -0.30 -14.64
N LEU A 43 18.37 -0.58 -14.95
CA LEU A 43 19.07 -1.76 -14.48
C LEU A 43 19.54 -1.54 -13.04
N GLY A 44 19.21 -2.48 -12.17
CA GLY A 44 19.62 -2.48 -10.75
C GLY A 44 20.17 -3.82 -10.30
N VAL A 45 20.35 -3.95 -9.00
CA VAL A 45 20.87 -5.16 -8.33
C VAL A 45 19.92 -5.61 -7.22
N MET A 46 20.01 -6.88 -6.83
CA MET A 46 19.40 -7.47 -5.64
C MET A 46 20.33 -8.56 -5.07
N GLY A 47 20.09 -9.00 -3.84
CA GLY A 47 20.92 -10.01 -3.16
C GLY A 47 22.25 -9.46 -2.64
N PHE A 48 22.36 -8.15 -2.42
CA PHE A 48 23.60 -7.52 -1.94
C PHE A 48 23.98 -8.00 -0.54
N ALA A 49 23.02 -8.07 0.39
CA ALA A 49 23.28 -8.54 1.75
C ALA A 49 23.76 -10.01 1.75
N ASP A 50 23.10 -10.90 0.99
CA ASP A 50 23.51 -12.30 0.89
C ASP A 50 24.91 -12.48 0.31
N MET A 51 25.29 -11.60 -0.63
CA MET A 51 26.62 -11.61 -1.18
C MET A 51 27.65 -11.20 -0.12
N LEU A 52 27.37 -10.19 0.70
CA LEU A 52 28.25 -9.79 1.79
C LEU A 52 28.38 -10.91 2.84
N THR A 53 27.28 -11.57 3.21
CA THR A 53 27.32 -12.69 4.18
C THR A 53 28.16 -13.86 3.64
N LYS A 54 28.01 -14.21 2.35
CA LYS A 54 28.84 -15.21 1.67
C LYS A 54 30.32 -14.87 1.64
N LEU A 55 30.65 -13.57 1.57
CA LEU A 55 32.02 -13.08 1.60
C LEU A 55 32.56 -12.87 3.03
N ARG A 56 31.72 -13.09 4.06
CA ARG A 56 32.02 -12.79 5.47
C ARG A 56 32.40 -11.31 5.69
N VAL A 57 31.74 -10.41 4.97
CA VAL A 57 31.89 -8.95 5.11
C VAL A 57 30.65 -8.40 5.81
N SER A 58 30.85 -7.51 6.79
CA SER A 58 29.70 -6.83 7.42
C SER A 58 29.10 -5.80 6.49
N TYR A 59 27.77 -5.71 6.46
CA TYR A 59 27.04 -4.67 5.75
C TYR A 59 27.44 -3.26 6.23
N ASP A 60 27.57 -3.06 7.54
CA ASP A 60 27.86 -1.77 8.17
C ASP A 60 29.37 -1.52 8.40
N SER A 61 30.21 -1.93 7.45
CA SER A 61 31.66 -1.71 7.49
C SER A 61 32.16 -0.92 6.29
N ASP A 62 33.34 -0.30 6.41
CA ASP A 62 34.02 0.37 5.29
C ASP A 62 34.26 -0.60 4.12
N GLU A 63 34.55 -1.87 4.41
CA GLU A 63 34.68 -2.92 3.39
C GLU A 63 33.35 -3.19 2.68
N GLY A 64 32.23 -3.21 3.42
CA GLY A 64 30.88 -3.32 2.86
C GLY A 64 30.53 -2.14 1.95
N LEU A 65 30.84 -0.92 2.37
CA LEU A 65 30.65 0.30 1.57
C LEU A 65 31.47 0.26 0.27
N GLU A 66 32.75 -0.09 0.36
CA GLU A 66 33.64 -0.21 -0.79
C GLU A 66 33.16 -1.31 -1.75
N MET A 67 32.67 -2.44 -1.23
CA MET A 67 32.09 -3.51 -2.03
C MET A 67 30.87 -3.02 -2.82
N GLY A 68 29.99 -2.26 -2.17
CA GLY A 68 28.82 -1.62 -2.81
C GLY A 68 29.23 -0.68 -3.94
N SER A 69 30.16 0.25 -3.66
CA SER A 69 30.67 1.20 -4.67
C SER A 69 31.35 0.48 -5.84
N SER A 70 32.24 -0.48 -5.55
CA SER A 70 33.00 -1.22 -6.56
C SER A 70 32.11 -2.02 -7.49
N ILE A 71 31.10 -2.72 -6.96
CA ILE A 71 30.14 -3.49 -7.77
C ILE A 71 29.30 -2.57 -8.63
N MET A 72 28.73 -1.51 -8.05
CA MET A 72 27.86 -0.62 -8.82
C MET A 72 28.64 0.13 -9.91
N ARG A 73 29.90 0.51 -9.65
CA ARG A 73 30.81 1.09 -10.64
C ARG A 73 31.13 0.13 -11.77
N PHE A 74 31.29 -1.16 -11.47
CA PHE A 74 31.44 -2.20 -12.48
C PHE A 74 30.17 -2.31 -13.34
N VAL A 75 28.98 -2.37 -12.72
CA VAL A 75 27.70 -2.43 -13.44
C VAL A 75 27.51 -1.20 -14.33
N GLN A 76 27.86 0.00 -13.84
CA GLN A 76 27.82 1.24 -14.62
C GLN A 76 28.69 1.14 -15.86
N ARG A 77 29.97 0.80 -15.70
CA ARG A 77 30.91 0.71 -16.83
C ARG A 77 30.40 -0.25 -17.90
N GLU A 78 29.98 -1.45 -17.52
CA GLU A 78 29.55 -2.46 -18.49
C GLU A 78 28.22 -2.11 -19.15
N SER A 79 27.28 -1.50 -18.42
CA SER A 79 26.02 -1.00 -18.99
C SER A 79 26.25 0.19 -19.92
N ASP A 80 27.21 1.06 -19.61
CA ASP A 80 27.58 2.21 -20.44
C ASP A 80 28.22 1.78 -21.73
N GLN A 81 29.14 0.82 -21.66
CA GLN A 81 29.77 0.24 -22.84
C GLN A 81 28.73 -0.44 -23.74
N MET A 82 27.79 -1.19 -23.16
CA MET A 82 26.71 -1.80 -23.93
C MET A 82 25.78 -0.76 -24.57
N SER A 83 25.45 0.32 -23.86
CA SER A 83 24.65 1.42 -24.40
C SER A 83 25.35 2.12 -25.58
N GLN A 84 26.68 2.26 -25.54
CA GLN A 84 27.47 2.80 -26.65
C GLN A 84 27.43 1.88 -27.87
N GLU A 85 27.66 0.58 -27.68
CA GLU A 85 27.59 -0.41 -28.77
C GLU A 85 26.19 -0.46 -29.40
N LEU A 86 25.14 -0.35 -28.59
CA LEU A 86 23.77 -0.25 -29.12
C LEU A 86 23.54 1.06 -29.89
N ALA A 87 24.22 2.15 -29.54
CA ALA A 87 24.12 3.40 -30.27
C ALA A 87 24.76 3.29 -31.66
N GLU A 88 25.86 2.55 -31.80
CA GLU A 88 26.50 2.29 -33.10
C GLU A 88 25.59 1.49 -34.04
N VAL A 89 24.86 0.50 -33.48
CA VAL A 89 24.01 -0.40 -34.28
C VAL A 89 22.60 0.16 -34.52
N ARG A 90 22.03 0.87 -33.53
CA ARG A 90 20.61 1.30 -33.53
C ARG A 90 20.42 2.82 -33.57
N GLY A 91 21.50 3.59 -33.52
CA GLY A 91 21.50 5.03 -33.34
C GLY A 91 21.36 5.45 -31.86
N VAL A 92 21.76 6.68 -31.56
CA VAL A 92 21.55 7.32 -30.25
C VAL A 92 20.06 7.47 -29.92
N PHE A 93 19.72 7.73 -28.64
CA PHE A 93 18.33 8.07 -28.30
C PHE A 93 17.87 9.35 -29.02
N PRO A 94 16.61 9.45 -29.49
CA PRO A 94 16.15 10.59 -30.29
C PRO A 94 16.31 11.96 -29.63
N ALA A 95 16.17 12.06 -28.30
CA ALA A 95 16.37 13.30 -27.53
C ALA A 95 17.84 13.58 -27.17
N PHE A 96 18.80 13.05 -27.95
CA PHE A 96 20.24 13.21 -27.68
C PHE A 96 20.71 14.66 -27.73
N ASN A 97 20.25 15.42 -28.73
CA ASN A 97 20.65 16.82 -28.89
C ASN A 97 20.16 17.67 -27.71
N GLY A 98 21.06 18.44 -27.10
CA GLY A 98 20.80 19.20 -25.88
C GLY A 98 20.84 18.38 -24.58
N SER A 99 21.19 17.09 -24.63
CA SER A 99 21.44 16.28 -23.43
C SER A 99 22.87 16.47 -22.91
N ILE A 100 23.15 15.92 -21.71
CA ILE A 100 24.51 15.90 -21.15
C ILE A 100 25.54 15.19 -22.06
N TYR A 101 25.07 14.30 -22.95
CA TYR A 101 25.92 13.56 -23.89
C TYR A 101 26.16 14.31 -25.19
N ASP A 102 25.48 15.44 -25.43
CA ASP A 102 25.69 16.29 -26.61
C ASP A 102 26.94 17.18 -26.49
N ALA A 103 27.62 17.15 -25.34
CA ALA A 103 28.87 17.88 -25.15
C ALA A 103 30.05 17.22 -25.89
N HIS A 104 31.01 18.04 -26.32
CA HIS A 104 32.21 17.56 -27.02
C HIS A 104 33.00 16.56 -26.16
N GLY A 105 33.35 15.41 -26.75
CA GLY A 105 34.11 14.35 -26.07
C GLY A 105 33.26 13.39 -25.23
N GLN A 106 31.94 13.58 -25.17
CA GLN A 106 31.04 12.63 -24.50
C GLN A 106 30.72 11.41 -25.40
N PRO A 107 30.51 10.23 -24.80
CA PRO A 107 30.16 9.03 -25.56
C PRO A 107 28.78 9.14 -26.21
N LYS A 108 28.62 8.49 -27.37
CA LYS A 108 27.31 8.36 -28.02
C LYS A 108 26.52 7.24 -27.33
N MET A 109 25.40 7.57 -26.72
CA MET A 109 24.62 6.65 -25.90
C MET A 109 23.29 6.28 -26.55
N ARG A 110 22.87 5.01 -26.40
CA ARG A 110 21.54 4.54 -26.82
C ARG A 110 20.45 4.93 -25.83
N ASN A 111 20.79 5.02 -24.55
CA ASN A 111 19.85 5.22 -23.44
C ASN A 111 20.27 6.46 -22.62
N ALA A 112 19.33 7.38 -22.35
CA ALA A 112 19.63 8.60 -21.59
C ALA A 112 19.96 8.33 -20.10
N CYS A 113 19.35 7.29 -19.52
CA CYS A 113 19.66 6.77 -18.17
C CYS A 113 19.71 5.25 -18.27
N ARG A 114 20.61 4.62 -17.52
CA ARG A 114 20.82 3.17 -17.55
C ARG A 114 20.52 2.53 -16.21
N LEU A 115 20.95 3.15 -15.11
CA LEU A 115 20.98 2.52 -13.81
C LEU A 115 20.00 3.13 -12.81
N THR A 116 19.42 2.28 -11.98
CA THR A 116 18.59 2.60 -10.82
C THR A 116 18.72 1.47 -9.80
N VAL A 117 18.39 1.71 -8.54
CA VAL A 117 18.11 0.62 -7.59
C VAL A 117 16.64 0.73 -7.20
N ALA A 118 15.83 -0.25 -7.63
CA ALA A 118 14.40 -0.29 -7.36
C ALA A 118 14.11 -1.18 -6.14
N PRO A 119 12.93 -1.03 -5.49
CA PRO A 119 12.45 -2.07 -4.59
C PRO A 119 12.29 -3.36 -5.38
N THR A 120 12.88 -4.45 -4.91
CA THR A 120 12.81 -5.75 -5.59
C THR A 120 11.91 -6.74 -4.88
N GLY A 121 11.05 -6.32 -3.95
CA GLY A 121 10.36 -7.20 -2.99
C GLY A 121 9.78 -8.49 -3.60
N THR A 122 9.05 -8.41 -4.71
CA THR A 122 8.50 -9.63 -5.35
C THR A 122 9.56 -10.45 -6.08
N ILE A 123 10.44 -9.81 -6.86
CA ILE A 123 11.40 -10.51 -7.71
C ILE A 123 12.59 -11.08 -6.91
N SER A 124 12.93 -10.49 -5.76
CA SER A 124 13.93 -11.03 -4.84
C SER A 124 13.41 -12.27 -4.11
N MET A 125 12.12 -12.31 -3.74
CA MET A 125 11.48 -13.53 -3.24
C MET A 125 11.50 -14.66 -4.28
N ILE A 126 11.20 -14.36 -5.55
CA ILE A 126 11.29 -15.35 -6.64
C ILE A 126 12.73 -15.84 -6.82
N ALA A 127 13.71 -14.93 -6.73
CA ALA A 127 15.12 -15.25 -6.86
C ALA A 127 15.72 -15.92 -5.60
N GLY A 128 15.00 -15.91 -4.47
CA GLY A 128 15.48 -16.42 -3.19
C GLY A 128 16.67 -15.64 -2.64
N CYS A 129 16.64 -14.31 -2.74
CA CYS A 129 17.73 -13.44 -2.27
C CYS A 129 17.22 -12.20 -1.53
N SER A 130 18.13 -11.46 -0.89
CA SER A 130 17.84 -10.18 -0.25
C SER A 130 17.34 -9.14 -1.25
N SER A 131 16.58 -8.17 -0.77
CA SER A 131 15.93 -7.17 -1.63
C SER A 131 16.87 -6.01 -1.96
N GLY A 132 17.06 -5.72 -3.24
CA GLY A 132 17.82 -4.55 -3.69
C GLY A 132 19.21 -4.49 -3.06
N ILE A 133 19.50 -3.32 -2.49
CA ILE A 133 20.68 -3.08 -1.66
C ILE A 133 20.33 -3.06 -0.16
N GLU A 134 19.15 -3.52 0.23
CA GLU A 134 18.74 -3.55 1.64
C GLU A 134 19.57 -4.57 2.43
N PRO A 135 19.86 -4.32 3.72
CA PRO A 135 20.39 -5.35 4.61
C PRO A 135 19.33 -6.43 4.88
N LEU A 136 19.74 -7.50 5.55
CA LEU A 136 18.81 -8.52 6.02
C LEU A 136 17.81 -7.87 6.99
N PHE A 137 16.51 -8.08 6.76
CA PHE A 137 15.49 -7.56 7.66
C PHE A 137 15.49 -8.33 8.99
N ALA A 138 15.46 -9.66 8.91
CA ALA A 138 15.53 -10.57 10.04
C ALA A 138 16.27 -11.84 9.62
N LEU A 139 16.96 -12.49 10.57
CA LEU A 139 17.61 -13.78 10.35
C LEU A 139 16.64 -14.96 10.51
N CYS A 140 15.67 -14.81 11.41
CA CYS A 140 14.60 -15.77 11.66
C CYS A 140 13.28 -15.01 11.81
N TYR A 141 12.17 -15.57 11.35
CA TYR A 141 10.84 -15.02 11.61
C TYR A 141 9.78 -16.12 11.55
N ASN A 142 8.73 -15.97 12.36
CA ASN A 142 7.59 -16.88 12.34
C ASN A 142 6.55 -16.36 11.34
N LYS A 143 6.11 -17.25 10.44
CA LYS A 143 4.94 -17.01 9.64
C LYS A 143 3.76 -17.76 10.25
N HIS A 144 2.87 -17.00 10.88
CA HIS A 144 1.65 -17.51 11.49
C HIS A 144 0.60 -17.86 10.42
N ASN A 145 -0.34 -18.73 10.78
CA ASN A 145 -1.49 -19.15 9.95
C ASN A 145 -1.13 -19.85 8.64
N ILE A 146 -0.09 -20.69 8.63
CA ILE A 146 0.15 -21.64 7.54
C ILE A 146 -0.59 -22.95 7.86
N LEU A 147 -1.37 -23.45 6.90
CA LEU A 147 -1.98 -24.80 6.90
C LEU A 147 -2.55 -25.26 8.26
N GLY A 148 -3.70 -24.70 8.68
CA GLY A 148 -4.41 -25.19 9.87
C GLY A 148 -4.01 -24.55 11.19
N GLY A 149 -3.38 -23.36 11.15
CA GLY A 149 -3.03 -22.59 12.35
C GLY A 149 -1.64 -22.87 12.90
N GLU A 150 -0.80 -23.60 12.15
CA GLU A 150 0.60 -23.81 12.52
C GLU A 150 1.46 -22.58 12.15
N SER A 151 2.40 -22.27 13.04
CA SER A 151 3.43 -21.27 12.81
C SER A 151 4.64 -21.95 12.18
N LEU A 152 5.06 -21.50 11.01
CA LEU A 152 6.26 -22.01 10.36
C LEU A 152 7.41 -21.04 10.55
N LEU A 153 8.51 -21.56 11.12
CA LEU A 153 9.75 -20.81 11.31
C LEU A 153 10.49 -20.71 9.97
N TYR A 154 10.74 -19.49 9.53
CA TYR A 154 11.62 -19.19 8.40
C TYR A 154 12.97 -18.73 8.92
N ILE A 155 14.03 -19.26 8.32
CA ILE A 155 15.42 -18.95 8.67
C ILE A 155 16.14 -18.52 7.39
N ASP A 156 16.97 -17.49 7.47
CA ASP A 156 17.88 -17.11 6.39
C ASP A 156 18.81 -18.28 6.05
N GLN A 157 18.87 -18.65 4.77
CA GLN A 157 19.56 -19.87 4.33
C GLN A 157 21.07 -19.82 4.58
N GLU A 158 21.70 -18.65 4.41
CA GLU A 158 23.14 -18.50 4.61
C GLU A 158 23.48 -18.48 6.10
N PHE A 159 22.62 -17.89 6.93
CA PHE A 159 22.74 -17.95 8.38
C PHE A 159 22.56 -19.38 8.92
N GLU A 160 21.51 -20.10 8.50
CA GLU A 160 21.27 -21.48 8.93
C GLU A 160 22.45 -22.39 8.59
N LYS A 161 22.95 -22.27 7.35
CA LYS A 161 24.11 -23.02 6.90
C LYS A 161 25.35 -22.69 7.73
N ALA A 162 25.65 -21.41 7.92
CA ALA A 162 26.77 -20.98 8.74
C ALA A 162 26.67 -21.48 10.19
N ALA A 163 25.48 -21.45 10.78
CA ALA A 163 25.22 -21.94 12.13
C ALA A 163 25.44 -23.45 12.26
N HIS A 164 25.03 -24.23 11.26
CA HIS A 164 25.25 -25.67 11.23
C HIS A 164 26.72 -26.04 11.02
N ASP A 165 27.36 -25.44 10.01
CA ASP A 165 28.74 -25.74 9.66
C ASP A 165 29.73 -25.44 10.80
N GLU A 166 29.42 -24.41 11.61
CA GLU A 166 30.31 -23.90 12.66
C GLU A 166 29.80 -24.25 14.08
N GLY A 167 28.75 -25.06 14.17
CA GLY A 167 28.31 -25.71 15.41
C GLY A 167 27.62 -24.82 16.44
N PHE A 168 27.09 -23.65 16.05
CA PHE A 168 26.32 -22.77 16.95
C PHE A 168 24.81 -22.78 16.67
N TYR A 169 24.35 -23.62 15.75
CA TYR A 169 22.92 -23.83 15.51
C TYR A 169 22.24 -24.44 16.74
N SER A 170 21.16 -23.81 17.21
CA SER A 170 20.25 -24.39 18.19
C SER A 170 18.82 -23.93 17.92
N LYS A 171 17.83 -24.78 18.21
CA LYS A 171 16.40 -24.39 18.10
C LYS A 171 16.06 -23.21 19.03
N GLU A 172 16.71 -23.15 20.18
CA GLU A 172 16.59 -22.04 21.13
C GLU A 172 17.03 -20.72 20.47
N LEU A 173 18.19 -20.70 19.80
CA LEU A 173 18.68 -19.53 19.10
C LEU A 173 17.73 -19.10 17.97
N MET A 174 17.25 -20.05 17.16
CA MET A 174 16.36 -19.71 16.05
C MET A 174 15.02 -19.14 16.53
N ASN A 175 14.45 -19.70 17.60
CA ASN A 175 13.23 -19.17 18.21
C ASN A 175 13.48 -17.79 18.84
N TYR A 176 14.59 -17.61 19.58
CA TYR A 176 14.96 -16.32 20.15
C TYR A 176 15.05 -15.23 19.07
N LEU A 177 15.67 -15.52 17.93
CA LEU A 177 15.75 -14.58 16.80
C LEU A 177 14.39 -14.35 16.14
N ALA A 178 13.55 -15.39 16.01
CA ALA A 178 12.21 -15.27 15.43
C ALA A 178 11.25 -14.45 16.30
N ASP A 179 11.48 -14.46 17.62
CA ASP A 179 10.72 -13.71 18.61
C ASP A 179 11.23 -12.26 18.77
N GLY A 180 12.14 -11.80 17.89
CA GLY A 180 12.63 -10.42 17.85
C GLY A 180 13.94 -10.19 18.61
N GLY A 181 14.55 -11.24 19.16
CA GLY A 181 15.86 -11.17 19.79
C GLY A 181 16.98 -10.83 18.78
N SER A 182 18.01 -10.12 19.24
CA SER A 182 19.16 -9.76 18.39
C SER A 182 20.30 -10.77 18.54
N LEU A 183 20.87 -11.20 17.42
CA LEU A 183 22.07 -12.05 17.40
C LEU A 183 23.24 -11.40 18.17
N GLN A 184 23.27 -10.07 18.24
CA GLN A 184 24.33 -9.31 18.90
C GLN A 184 24.39 -9.60 20.41
N GLU A 185 23.27 -9.94 21.03
CA GLU A 185 23.13 -10.18 22.48
C GLU A 185 23.52 -11.60 22.92
N ARG A 186 23.81 -12.51 21.98
CA ARG A 186 24.01 -13.93 22.26
C ARG A 186 25.45 -14.33 22.51
N ASP A 187 25.82 -14.71 23.73
CA ASP A 187 27.21 -15.10 24.07
C ASP A 187 27.64 -16.47 23.51
N ASP A 188 26.66 -17.31 23.16
CA ASP A 188 26.85 -18.63 22.55
C ASP A 188 27.10 -18.58 21.04
N VAL A 189 27.14 -17.37 20.44
CA VAL A 189 27.39 -17.16 19.01
C VAL A 189 28.80 -16.60 18.77
N PRO A 190 29.58 -17.17 17.83
CA PRO A 190 30.91 -16.65 17.51
C PRO A 190 30.89 -15.18 17.09
N GLY A 191 31.86 -14.39 17.57
CA GLY A 191 31.91 -12.96 17.29
C GLY A 191 32.03 -12.59 15.80
N TRP A 192 32.51 -13.50 14.95
CA TRP A 192 32.50 -13.26 13.50
C TRP A 192 31.09 -13.35 12.91
N ALA A 193 30.24 -14.24 13.41
CA ALA A 193 28.86 -14.39 12.93
C ALA A 193 28.04 -13.16 13.33
N LYS A 194 28.21 -12.66 14.57
CA LYS A 194 27.64 -11.39 15.01
C LYS A 194 27.99 -10.23 14.08
N ARG A 195 29.26 -10.12 13.69
CA ARG A 195 29.71 -9.07 12.76
C ARG A 195 29.14 -9.21 11.35
N VAL A 196 28.90 -10.42 10.86
CA VAL A 196 28.48 -10.65 9.46
C VAL A 196 26.97 -10.60 9.30
N PHE A 197 26.24 -11.20 10.24
CA PHE A 197 24.79 -11.34 10.21
C PHE A 197 24.12 -10.20 10.98
N VAL A 198 24.41 -8.97 10.57
CA VAL A 198 23.71 -7.78 11.06
C VAL A 198 22.37 -7.63 10.35
N THR A 199 21.33 -7.35 11.12
CA THR A 199 19.99 -7.05 10.61
C THR A 199 19.79 -5.55 10.46
N SER A 200 18.71 -5.14 9.81
CA SER A 200 18.43 -3.71 9.66
C SER A 200 18.24 -2.97 10.98
N ALA A 201 17.88 -3.65 12.07
CA ALA A 201 17.75 -3.04 13.40
C ALA A 201 19.11 -2.83 14.07
N ASP A 202 20.12 -3.62 13.70
CA ASP A 202 21.49 -3.53 14.26
C ASP A 202 22.29 -2.39 13.60
N ILE A 203 21.88 -1.94 12.41
CA ILE A 203 22.62 -0.98 11.59
C ILE A 203 22.23 0.46 11.92
N SER A 204 23.22 1.34 12.10
CA SER A 204 22.95 2.74 12.38
C SER A 204 22.33 3.48 11.18
N PRO A 205 21.47 4.49 11.41
CA PRO A 205 20.94 5.33 10.34
C PRO A 205 22.03 5.98 9.47
N GLU A 206 23.14 6.39 10.08
CA GLU A 206 24.31 6.92 9.39
C GLU A 206 24.87 5.91 8.37
N MET A 207 25.05 4.65 8.78
CA MET A 207 25.57 3.61 7.89
C MET A 207 24.60 3.24 6.78
N HIS A 208 23.29 3.27 7.04
CA HIS A 208 22.29 3.15 5.99
C HIS A 208 22.43 4.25 4.92
N VAL A 209 22.63 5.50 5.34
CA VAL A 209 22.81 6.64 4.41
C VAL A 209 24.12 6.52 3.65
N LYS A 210 25.22 6.17 4.32
CA LYS A 210 26.53 5.95 3.66
C LYS A 210 26.47 4.84 2.63
N MET A 211 25.77 3.74 2.92
CA MET A 211 25.58 2.66 1.94
C MET A 211 24.78 3.14 0.73
N GLN A 212 23.70 3.91 0.95
CA GLN A 212 22.96 4.49 -0.16
C GLN A 212 23.86 5.39 -1.02
N ALA A 213 24.69 6.24 -0.40
CA ALA A 213 25.63 7.11 -1.09
C ALA A 213 26.66 6.33 -1.92
N ALA A 214 27.21 5.25 -1.37
CA ALA A 214 28.19 4.39 -2.05
C ALA A 214 27.66 3.84 -3.40
N PHE A 215 26.38 3.45 -3.44
CA PHE A 215 25.73 3.05 -4.69
C PHE A 215 25.35 4.25 -5.57
N GLN A 216 24.94 5.37 -4.97
CA GLN A 216 24.43 6.54 -5.69
C GLN A 216 25.47 7.16 -6.63
N GLU A 217 26.76 7.09 -6.29
CA GLU A 217 27.88 7.55 -7.13
C GLU A 217 27.83 6.98 -8.55
N SER A 218 27.37 5.72 -8.69
CA SER A 218 27.36 5.00 -9.96
C SER A 218 25.97 4.87 -10.58
N VAL A 219 24.94 5.54 -10.03
CA VAL A 219 23.55 5.43 -10.47
C VAL A 219 23.07 6.75 -11.10
N ASP A 220 22.52 6.68 -12.32
CA ASP A 220 22.04 7.87 -13.05
C ASP A 220 20.68 8.36 -12.55
N ALA A 221 19.78 7.42 -12.23
CA ALA A 221 18.48 7.70 -11.64
C ALA A 221 18.60 7.81 -10.10
N ALA A 222 17.55 7.43 -9.37
CA ALA A 222 17.54 7.39 -7.91
C ALA A 222 17.67 5.96 -7.37
N ILE A 223 17.80 5.86 -6.06
CA ILE A 223 17.88 4.60 -5.31
C ILE A 223 16.69 4.54 -4.36
N SER A 224 16.00 3.42 -4.37
CA SER A 224 15.08 3.06 -3.30
C SER A 224 15.87 2.36 -2.20
N LYS A 225 16.05 3.07 -1.08
CA LYS A 225 16.66 2.55 0.14
C LYS A 225 15.90 3.11 1.34
N THR A 226 15.51 2.25 2.26
CA THR A 226 14.92 2.67 3.53
C THR A 226 16.03 2.91 4.56
N ILE A 227 16.05 4.08 5.20
CA ILE A 227 16.89 4.37 6.35
C ILE A 227 16.07 4.01 7.59
N ASN A 228 16.37 2.86 8.20
CA ASN A 228 15.66 2.39 9.37
C ASN A 228 16.20 3.07 10.63
N PHE A 229 15.28 3.47 11.51
CA PHE A 229 15.57 4.08 12.79
C PHE A 229 14.94 3.26 13.92
N PRO A 230 15.60 3.15 15.08
CA PRO A 230 14.97 2.58 16.27
C PRO A 230 13.79 3.44 16.73
N ASN A 231 12.90 2.85 17.51
CA ASN A 231 11.73 3.56 18.07
C ASN A 231 12.16 4.78 18.92
N THR A 232 13.30 4.68 19.58
CA THR A 232 13.92 5.73 20.41
C THR A 232 14.50 6.91 19.62
N ALA A 233 14.52 6.86 18.29
CA ALA A 233 15.10 7.92 17.47
C ALA A 233 14.31 9.24 17.58
N THR A 234 15.07 10.32 17.74
CA THR A 234 14.57 11.69 17.87
C THR A 234 14.43 12.38 16.51
N GLU A 235 13.76 13.54 16.49
CA GLU A 235 13.70 14.39 15.29
C GLU A 235 15.09 14.87 14.85
N ASP A 236 16.01 15.08 15.80
CA ASP A 236 17.38 15.51 15.52
C ASP A 236 18.21 14.40 14.84
N ASP A 237 17.95 13.14 15.18
CA ASP A 237 18.55 11.98 14.51
C ASP A 237 18.10 11.91 13.04
N VAL A 238 16.80 12.10 12.80
CA VAL A 238 16.22 12.13 11.45
C VAL A 238 16.77 13.32 10.65
N ARG A 239 16.86 14.51 11.27
CA ARG A 239 17.46 15.70 10.66
C ARG A 239 18.91 15.43 10.26
N SER A 240 19.69 14.81 11.14
CA SER A 240 21.09 14.49 10.87
C SER A 240 21.24 13.55 9.68
N ALA A 241 20.37 12.55 9.53
CA ALA A 241 20.38 11.68 8.35
C ALA A 241 20.03 12.42 7.06
N TYR A 242 19.09 13.37 7.08
CA TYR A 242 18.79 14.23 5.93
C TYR A 242 19.97 15.10 5.53
N MET A 243 20.64 15.72 6.51
CA MET A 243 21.82 16.55 6.26
C MET A 243 22.96 15.71 5.68
N LEU A 244 23.23 14.54 6.26
CA LEU A 244 24.26 13.62 5.75
C LEU A 244 23.95 13.15 4.32
N ALA A 245 22.70 12.80 4.02
CA ALA A 245 22.31 12.38 2.68
C ALA A 245 22.51 13.51 1.66
N TRP A 246 22.22 14.76 2.04
CA TRP A 246 22.50 15.93 1.21
C TRP A 246 24.01 16.16 1.01
N GLU A 247 24.80 16.08 2.08
CA GLU A 247 26.27 16.23 2.03
C GLU A 247 26.93 15.16 1.14
N LEU A 248 26.42 13.93 1.17
CA LEU A 248 26.88 12.82 0.34
C LEU A 248 26.24 12.79 -1.07
N ALA A 249 25.51 13.83 -1.46
CA ALA A 249 24.87 13.97 -2.77
C ALA A 249 23.88 12.84 -3.13
N CYS A 250 23.21 12.26 -2.13
CA CYS A 250 22.06 11.38 -2.36
C CYS A 250 20.92 12.14 -3.06
N LYS A 251 20.32 11.53 -4.08
CA LYS A 251 19.25 12.19 -4.87
C LYS A 251 17.87 12.17 -4.20
N GLY A 252 17.73 11.39 -3.14
CA GLY A 252 16.53 11.26 -2.32
C GLY A 252 16.85 10.47 -1.06
N ILE A 253 15.93 10.46 -0.12
CA ILE A 253 16.05 9.71 1.13
C ILE A 253 14.65 9.29 1.58
N THR A 254 14.53 8.10 2.16
CA THR A 254 13.29 7.59 2.75
C THR A 254 13.62 7.06 4.12
N VAL A 255 12.93 7.55 5.14
CA VAL A 255 13.14 7.13 6.53
C VAL A 255 11.97 6.30 7.01
N TYR A 256 12.28 5.32 7.84
CA TYR A 256 11.28 4.55 8.57
C TYR A 256 11.74 4.42 10.02
N ARG A 257 10.94 4.93 10.95
CA ARG A 257 11.19 4.77 12.38
C ARG A 257 10.32 3.64 12.92
N ALA A 258 10.92 2.66 13.60
CA ALA A 258 10.17 1.58 14.24
C ALA A 258 9.08 2.16 15.16
N GLY A 259 7.89 1.56 15.14
CA GLY A 259 6.70 2.01 15.87
C GLY A 259 6.11 3.36 15.41
N SER A 260 6.54 3.91 14.26
CA SER A 260 5.93 5.14 13.72
C SER A 260 4.64 4.92 12.93
N ARG A 261 4.31 3.67 12.62
CA ARG A 261 3.07 3.26 11.96
C ARG A 261 2.36 2.25 12.84
N GLU A 262 1.03 2.31 12.83
CA GLU A 262 0.17 1.40 13.59
C GLU A 262 0.28 -0.07 13.12
N ALA A 263 0.68 -0.28 11.86
CA ALA A 263 0.98 -1.61 11.30
C ALA A 263 2.36 -1.61 10.62
N GLU A 264 3.25 -2.49 11.10
CA GLU A 264 4.54 -2.77 10.47
C GLU A 264 4.37 -3.94 9.49
N VAL A 265 4.81 -3.78 8.23
CA VAL A 265 4.62 -4.80 7.17
C VAL A 265 5.52 -6.03 7.39
N LEU A 266 6.58 -5.85 8.18
CA LEU A 266 7.49 -6.91 8.60
C LEU A 266 7.81 -6.60 10.07
N THR A 267 7.46 -7.51 10.97
CA THR A 267 7.82 -7.43 12.39
C THR A 267 8.64 -8.68 12.71
N ALA A 268 9.83 -8.50 13.29
CA ALA A 268 10.50 -9.59 13.98
C ALA A 268 9.94 -9.60 15.41
N GLY A 269 9.34 -10.72 15.81
CA GLY A 269 8.74 -10.89 17.13
C GLY A 269 7.22 -10.84 17.18
N SER A 270 6.66 -11.74 17.97
CA SER A 270 5.30 -11.66 18.50
C SER A 270 5.34 -10.77 19.74
N ASN A 271 4.95 -9.49 19.63
CA ASN A 271 4.71 -8.69 20.83
C ASN A 271 3.50 -9.27 21.58
N ASN A 272 3.79 -10.14 22.56
CA ASN A 272 2.87 -10.54 23.63
C ASN A 272 3.00 -9.55 24.80
N ASP A 273 2.89 -8.25 24.52
CA ASP A 273 2.54 -7.31 25.59
C ASP A 273 1.01 -7.26 25.64
N GLU A 274 0.46 -7.68 26.78
CA GLU A 274 -0.98 -7.62 27.04
C GLU A 274 -1.49 -6.21 26.72
N PRO A 275 -2.47 -6.05 25.82
CA PRO A 275 -3.01 -4.75 25.53
C PRO A 275 -3.81 -4.27 26.74
N THR A 276 -3.38 -3.17 27.34
CA THR A 276 -4.27 -2.33 28.15
C THR A 276 -5.48 -1.98 27.28
N GLU A 277 -6.66 -2.34 27.78
CA GLU A 277 -7.96 -2.06 27.18
C GLU A 277 -8.06 -0.58 26.78
N GLU A 278 -8.47 -0.35 25.51
CA GLU A 278 -8.78 0.93 24.83
C GLU A 278 -7.86 1.23 23.63
N ALA A 279 -8.00 0.45 22.56
CA ALA A 279 -7.63 0.85 21.20
C ALA A 279 -8.57 0.19 20.18
N GLU A 280 -9.22 1.01 19.36
CA GLU A 280 -10.13 0.58 18.30
C GLU A 280 -9.39 -0.30 17.29
N THR A 281 -9.98 -1.46 17.01
CA THR A 281 -9.46 -2.48 16.09
C THR A 281 -9.51 -2.00 14.65
N PHE A 282 -8.36 -1.66 14.06
CA PHE A 282 -8.18 -1.70 12.60
C PHE A 282 -7.33 -2.90 12.22
N SER A 283 -7.99 -3.87 11.57
CA SER A 283 -7.42 -5.13 11.13
C SER A 283 -6.35 -4.91 10.08
N ASP A 284 -5.21 -5.54 10.35
CA ASP A 284 -4.08 -5.80 9.46
C ASP A 284 -4.51 -6.20 8.04
N ALA A 285 -3.67 -5.95 7.04
CA ALA A 285 -3.87 -6.37 5.66
C ALA A 285 -3.69 -7.90 5.54
N SER A 286 -4.56 -8.64 6.20
CA SER A 286 -4.82 -10.04 5.94
C SER A 286 -5.18 -10.18 4.46
N VAL A 287 -4.59 -11.18 3.82
CA VAL A 287 -5.27 -11.78 2.67
C VAL A 287 -6.69 -12.05 3.14
N LEU A 288 -7.68 -11.43 2.49
CA LEU A 288 -9.07 -11.54 2.89
C LEU A 288 -9.49 -13.03 2.80
N VAL A 289 -9.34 -13.77 3.90
CA VAL A 289 -9.77 -15.17 3.97
C VAL A 289 -11.24 -15.16 4.30
N GLU A 290 -12.05 -15.74 3.42
CA GLU A 290 -13.49 -15.87 3.63
C GLU A 290 -13.76 -16.56 4.98
N ARG A 291 -14.41 -15.86 5.91
CA ARG A 291 -14.85 -16.43 7.19
C ARG A 291 -15.74 -17.65 6.96
N THR A 292 -15.50 -18.72 7.72
CA THR A 292 -16.27 -19.96 7.60
C THR A 292 -17.73 -19.74 8.04
N ARG A 293 -18.68 -20.19 7.21
CA ARG A 293 -20.10 -20.04 7.47
C ARG A 293 -20.55 -20.97 8.61
N PRO A 294 -21.18 -20.46 9.69
CA PRO A 294 -21.79 -21.30 10.72
C PRO A 294 -22.95 -22.17 10.18
N ALA A 295 -23.26 -23.25 10.91
CA ALA A 295 -24.36 -24.15 10.55
C ALA A 295 -25.74 -23.48 10.65
N VAL A 296 -25.91 -22.55 11.60
CA VAL A 296 -27.14 -21.77 11.83
C VAL A 296 -26.79 -20.30 11.92
N ILE A 297 -27.59 -19.45 11.26
CA ILE A 297 -27.41 -18.00 11.26
C ILE A 297 -28.78 -17.33 11.32
N ASN A 298 -28.85 -16.18 12.00
CA ASN A 298 -30.07 -15.39 12.10
C ASN A 298 -30.07 -14.29 11.04
N GLY A 299 -31.24 -13.95 10.53
CA GLY A 299 -31.37 -12.84 9.61
C GLY A 299 -32.80 -12.41 9.38
N ILE A 300 -32.92 -11.40 8.53
CA ILE A 300 -34.15 -10.70 8.23
C ILE A 300 -34.30 -10.58 6.73
N THR A 301 -35.54 -10.67 6.27
CA THR A 301 -35.88 -10.57 4.86
C THR A 301 -36.80 -9.39 4.64
N GLU A 302 -36.36 -8.41 3.87
CA GLU A 302 -37.18 -7.29 3.41
C GLU A 302 -37.68 -7.52 1.99
N ARG A 303 -38.96 -7.17 1.76
CA ARG A 303 -39.52 -7.12 0.41
C ARG A 303 -39.37 -5.71 -0.15
N VAL A 304 -38.75 -5.61 -1.32
CA VAL A 304 -38.56 -4.37 -2.08
C VAL A 304 -39.23 -4.49 -3.44
N ARG A 305 -39.98 -3.48 -3.85
CA ARG A 305 -40.56 -3.42 -5.21
C ARG A 305 -39.53 -2.88 -6.20
N THR A 306 -39.33 -3.62 -7.28
CA THR A 306 -38.49 -3.22 -8.44
C THR A 306 -39.34 -3.19 -9.72
N ALA A 307 -38.79 -2.69 -10.83
CA ALA A 307 -39.45 -2.76 -12.15
C ALA A 307 -39.76 -4.20 -12.57
N HIS A 308 -38.89 -5.13 -12.19
CA HIS A 308 -38.94 -6.54 -12.54
C HIS A 308 -39.78 -7.39 -11.56
N GLY A 309 -40.52 -6.72 -10.67
CA GLY A 309 -41.40 -7.33 -9.69
C GLY A 309 -40.92 -7.20 -8.24
N ASN A 310 -41.54 -7.97 -7.35
CA ASN A 310 -41.12 -8.02 -5.95
C ASN A 310 -39.79 -8.76 -5.82
N MET A 311 -38.83 -8.11 -5.19
CA MET A 311 -37.55 -8.68 -4.78
C MET A 311 -37.56 -8.88 -3.26
N PHE A 312 -37.00 -9.99 -2.80
CA PHE A 312 -36.81 -10.29 -1.39
C PHE A 312 -35.32 -10.30 -1.10
N VAL A 313 -34.86 -9.40 -0.23
CA VAL A 313 -33.46 -9.30 0.19
C VAL A 313 -33.35 -9.79 1.62
N THR A 314 -32.60 -10.86 1.82
CA THR A 314 -32.29 -11.45 3.10
C THR A 314 -30.90 -11.03 3.54
N VAL A 315 -30.78 -10.41 4.70
CA VAL A 315 -29.50 -10.09 5.35
C VAL A 315 -29.37 -10.96 6.59
N ASN A 316 -28.34 -11.80 6.65
CA ASN A 316 -28.03 -12.60 7.83
C ASN A 316 -26.79 -12.07 8.54
N TYR A 317 -26.72 -12.28 9.85
CA TYR A 317 -25.74 -11.67 10.73
C TYR A 317 -24.90 -12.71 11.45
N ASP A 318 -23.63 -12.41 11.69
CA ASP A 318 -22.78 -13.23 12.53
C ASP A 318 -23.16 -13.13 14.02
N SER A 319 -22.48 -13.91 14.87
CA SER A 319 -22.70 -13.89 16.33
C SER A 319 -22.43 -12.53 16.98
N GLY A 320 -21.66 -11.65 16.31
CA GLY A 320 -21.39 -10.29 16.75
C GLY A 320 -22.42 -9.27 16.28
N GLY A 321 -23.45 -9.70 15.53
CA GLY A 321 -24.48 -8.80 15.01
C GLY A 321 -24.07 -8.04 13.74
N HIS A 322 -22.95 -8.39 13.10
CA HIS A 322 -22.51 -7.76 11.85
C HIS A 322 -23.08 -8.49 10.63
N PRO A 323 -23.43 -7.78 9.54
CA PRO A 323 -23.87 -8.43 8.31
C PRO A 323 -22.82 -9.42 7.78
N PHE A 324 -23.26 -10.65 7.53
CA PHE A 324 -22.40 -11.77 7.20
C PHE A 324 -22.68 -12.33 5.80
N GLU A 325 -23.95 -12.35 5.38
CA GLU A 325 -24.35 -12.79 4.06
C GLU A 325 -25.63 -12.08 3.60
N VAL A 326 -25.73 -11.90 2.28
CA VAL A 326 -26.89 -11.29 1.63
C VAL A 326 -27.36 -12.20 0.50
N PHE A 327 -28.65 -12.53 0.52
CA PHE A 327 -29.34 -13.19 -0.59
C PHE A 327 -30.40 -12.26 -1.13
N ALA A 328 -30.55 -12.22 -2.45
CA ALA A 328 -31.64 -11.52 -3.07
C ALA A 328 -32.31 -12.40 -4.13
N THR A 329 -33.65 -12.46 -4.08
CA THR A 329 -34.44 -13.27 -5.01
C THR A 329 -35.53 -12.43 -5.64
N LEU A 330 -35.69 -12.56 -6.95
CA LEU A 330 -36.83 -12.02 -7.68
C LEU A 330 -37.94 -13.07 -7.72
N GLY A 331 -39.19 -12.66 -7.47
CA GLY A 331 -40.31 -13.59 -7.28
C GLY A 331 -40.67 -14.50 -8.46
N LYS A 332 -40.05 -14.34 -9.65
CA LYS A 332 -40.15 -15.26 -10.79
C LYS A 332 -38.76 -15.78 -11.15
N ALA A 333 -38.54 -17.08 -11.01
CA ALA A 333 -37.25 -17.71 -11.31
C ALA A 333 -36.98 -17.77 -12.83
N GLY A 334 -35.70 -17.66 -13.22
CA GLY A 334 -35.23 -18.03 -14.56
C GLY A 334 -35.02 -16.89 -15.58
N SER A 335 -34.90 -15.63 -15.15
CA SER A 335 -34.52 -14.51 -16.02
C SER A 335 -33.02 -14.18 -15.96
N THR A 336 -32.52 -13.44 -16.96
CA THR A 336 -31.15 -12.88 -16.96
C THR A 336 -30.89 -12.01 -15.73
N GLU A 337 -31.89 -11.24 -15.30
CA GLU A 337 -31.82 -10.40 -14.10
C GLU A 337 -31.71 -11.23 -12.82
N SER A 338 -32.43 -12.36 -12.74
CA SER A 338 -32.30 -13.28 -11.60
C SER A 338 -30.89 -13.88 -11.53
N ALA A 339 -30.27 -14.17 -12.67
CA ALA A 339 -28.87 -14.66 -12.71
C ALA A 339 -27.87 -13.56 -12.31
N ALA A 340 -28.07 -12.32 -12.78
CA ALA A 340 -27.24 -11.19 -12.39
C ALA A 340 -27.38 -10.86 -10.89
N LEU A 341 -28.60 -10.91 -10.35
CA LEU A 341 -28.88 -10.69 -8.94
C LEU A 341 -28.25 -11.78 -8.05
N GLU A 342 -28.28 -13.04 -8.49
CA GLU A 342 -27.60 -14.14 -7.82
C GLU A 342 -26.08 -13.90 -7.78
N ALA A 343 -25.49 -13.44 -8.89
CA ALA A 343 -24.06 -13.10 -8.94
C ALA A 343 -23.72 -11.94 -7.98
N ILE A 344 -24.52 -10.88 -7.97
CA ILE A 344 -24.36 -9.74 -7.05
C ILE A 344 -24.44 -10.22 -5.59
N SER A 345 -25.46 -11.00 -5.25
CA SER A 345 -25.66 -11.53 -3.89
C SER A 345 -24.47 -12.38 -3.41
N ARG A 346 -23.93 -13.23 -4.30
CA ARG A 346 -22.75 -14.06 -4.00
C ARG A 346 -21.49 -13.24 -3.80
N LEU A 347 -21.23 -12.26 -4.66
CA LEU A 347 -20.06 -11.38 -4.55
C LEU A 347 -20.14 -10.49 -3.31
N THR A 348 -21.32 -9.95 -3.01
CA THR A 348 -21.58 -9.20 -1.77
C THR A 348 -21.37 -10.08 -0.54
N THR A 349 -21.88 -11.31 -0.54
CA THR A 349 -21.65 -12.26 0.56
C THR A 349 -20.18 -12.60 0.72
N MET A 350 -19.47 -12.86 -0.38
CA MET A 350 -18.02 -13.12 -0.35
C MET A 350 -17.28 -11.92 0.25
N ALA A 351 -17.61 -10.69 -0.15
CA ALA A 351 -17.00 -9.48 0.38
C ALA A 351 -17.27 -9.30 1.88
N LEU A 352 -18.51 -9.51 2.34
CA LEU A 352 -18.87 -9.45 3.76
C LEU A 352 -18.12 -10.50 4.60
N ARG A 353 -18.00 -11.72 4.08
CA ARG A 353 -17.26 -12.79 4.76
C ARG A 353 -15.75 -12.56 4.74
N ALA A 354 -15.24 -11.93 3.71
CA ALA A 354 -13.86 -11.46 3.61
C ALA A 354 -13.53 -10.34 4.62
N GLY A 355 -14.54 -9.70 5.24
CA GLY A 355 -14.32 -8.60 6.19
C GLY A 355 -14.31 -7.22 5.54
N VAL A 356 -14.83 -7.08 4.31
CA VAL A 356 -15.02 -5.77 3.67
C VAL A 356 -16.09 -4.99 4.41
N ASP A 357 -15.80 -3.72 4.72
CA ASP A 357 -16.74 -2.79 5.36
C ASP A 357 -18.07 -2.74 4.56
N PRO A 358 -19.21 -3.10 5.18
CA PRO A 358 -20.52 -3.04 4.54
C PRO A 358 -20.87 -1.68 3.93
N ASN A 359 -20.39 -0.57 4.51
CA ASN A 359 -20.61 0.77 3.96
C ASN A 359 -19.95 0.94 2.58
N LYS A 360 -18.78 0.32 2.36
CA LYS A 360 -18.11 0.33 1.05
C LYS A 360 -18.88 -0.47 0.00
N ILE A 361 -19.47 -1.60 0.40
CA ILE A 361 -20.34 -2.38 -0.49
C ILE A 361 -21.57 -1.56 -0.88
N ILE A 362 -22.20 -0.88 0.09
CA ILE A 362 -23.35 0.00 -0.16
C ILE A 362 -22.97 1.13 -1.11
N GLU A 363 -21.83 1.78 -0.89
CA GLU A 363 -21.31 2.86 -1.75
C GLU A 363 -21.21 2.41 -3.22
N HIS A 364 -20.72 1.18 -3.46
CA HIS A 364 -20.57 0.64 -4.81
C HIS A 364 -21.87 0.19 -5.48
N LEU A 365 -22.86 -0.28 -4.71
CA LEU A 365 -24.13 -0.76 -5.25
C LEU A 365 -25.18 0.35 -5.39
N ARG A 366 -25.11 1.37 -4.52
CA ARG A 366 -26.07 2.48 -4.48
C ARG A 366 -25.98 3.31 -5.75
N GLY A 367 -27.13 3.68 -6.31
CA GLY A 367 -27.21 4.54 -7.49
C GLY A 367 -27.04 3.80 -8.83
N ILE A 368 -26.70 2.50 -8.83
CA ILE A 368 -26.76 1.70 -10.07
C ILE A 368 -28.19 1.76 -10.58
N THR A 369 -28.36 2.23 -11.81
CA THR A 369 -29.67 2.58 -12.35
C THR A 369 -29.98 1.71 -13.57
N ASP A 370 -31.16 1.11 -13.54
CA ASP A 370 -31.80 0.42 -14.65
C ASP A 370 -33.17 1.08 -14.87
N GLU A 371 -34.28 0.40 -14.54
CA GLU A 371 -35.63 0.96 -14.54
C GLU A 371 -36.07 1.36 -13.11
N PRO A 372 -36.10 2.66 -12.76
CA PRO A 372 -36.41 3.10 -11.41
C PRO A 372 -37.90 2.98 -11.05
N VAL A 373 -38.18 2.50 -9.85
CA VAL A 373 -39.53 2.39 -9.29
C VAL A 373 -39.58 3.00 -7.90
N TRP A 374 -40.68 3.67 -7.58
CA TRP A 374 -40.95 4.13 -6.23
C TRP A 374 -41.55 2.99 -5.39
N ASP A 375 -40.91 2.70 -4.26
CA ASP A 375 -41.40 1.75 -3.26
C ASP A 375 -41.44 2.43 -1.89
N ALA A 376 -42.64 2.49 -1.29
CA ALA A 376 -42.88 3.13 0.01
C ALA A 376 -42.21 4.52 0.19
N GLY A 377 -42.27 5.38 -0.84
CA GLY A 377 -41.70 6.73 -0.81
C GLY A 377 -40.18 6.80 -1.00
N ARG A 378 -39.52 5.70 -1.33
CA ARG A 378 -38.10 5.65 -1.72
C ARG A 378 -37.97 5.24 -3.19
N LEU A 379 -37.13 5.94 -3.94
CA LEU A 379 -36.79 5.57 -5.30
C LEU A 379 -35.78 4.41 -5.28
N VAL A 380 -36.19 3.27 -5.82
CA VAL A 380 -35.37 2.08 -6.05
C VAL A 380 -34.95 2.08 -7.51
N ARG A 381 -33.66 2.25 -7.79
CA ARG A 381 -33.18 2.49 -9.17
C ARG A 381 -32.90 1.21 -9.97
N SER A 382 -32.60 0.11 -9.27
CA SER A 382 -32.32 -1.20 -9.86
C SER A 382 -32.30 -2.28 -8.78
N ALA A 383 -32.11 -3.55 -9.17
CA ALA A 383 -31.92 -4.66 -8.25
C ALA A 383 -30.68 -4.50 -7.32
N PRO A 384 -29.46 -4.14 -7.82
CA PRO A 384 -28.34 -3.83 -6.92
C PRO A 384 -28.58 -2.63 -6.00
N ASP A 385 -29.24 -1.56 -6.47
CA ASP A 385 -29.58 -0.40 -5.63
C ASP A 385 -30.54 -0.79 -4.49
N ALA A 386 -31.45 -1.73 -4.74
CA ALA A 386 -32.32 -2.28 -3.70
C ALA A 386 -31.56 -3.15 -2.68
N VAL A 387 -30.54 -3.90 -3.09
CA VAL A 387 -29.64 -4.60 -2.14
C VAL A 387 -28.92 -3.59 -1.25
N ALA A 388 -28.39 -2.51 -1.83
CA ALA A 388 -27.75 -1.43 -1.08
C ALA A 388 -28.72 -0.75 -0.10
N LEU A 389 -29.97 -0.52 -0.51
CA LEU A 389 -31.01 0.06 0.31
C LEU A 389 -31.30 -0.79 1.55
N VAL A 390 -31.56 -2.08 1.37
CA VAL A 390 -31.87 -3.00 2.48
C VAL A 390 -30.68 -3.15 3.40
N LEU A 391 -29.47 -3.36 2.87
CA LEU A 391 -28.26 -3.44 3.69
C LEU A 391 -28.04 -2.17 4.52
N SER A 392 -28.30 -0.98 3.95
CA SER A 392 -28.14 0.30 4.65
C SER A 392 -29.14 0.53 5.80
N ARG A 393 -30.39 0.05 5.67
CA ARG A 393 -31.39 0.12 6.76
C ARG A 393 -30.99 -0.71 7.97
N HIS A 394 -30.18 -1.72 7.71
CA HIS A 394 -29.85 -2.79 8.63
C HIS A 394 -28.44 -2.70 9.20
N LEU A 395 -27.70 -1.64 8.85
CA LEU A 395 -26.46 -1.23 9.50
C LEU A 395 -26.67 -0.17 10.58
N THR A 396 -27.73 0.63 10.48
CA THR A 396 -28.00 1.78 11.38
C THR A 396 -28.85 1.43 12.61
N LEU A 397 -29.06 0.15 12.91
CA LEU A 397 -29.75 -0.28 14.13
C LEU A 397 -28.76 -0.45 15.29
N GLU A 398 -28.09 0.64 15.66
CA GLU A 398 -27.79 0.88 17.07
C GLU A 398 -29.06 1.47 17.72
N ARG A 399 -29.65 0.71 18.64
CA ARG A 399 -30.58 1.13 19.71
C ARG A 399 -31.54 2.29 19.40
N THR A 400 -32.75 1.95 18.94
CA THR A 400 -33.92 2.80 19.21
C THR A 400 -34.17 2.79 20.72
N PRO A 401 -34.16 3.93 21.44
CA PRO A 401 -34.52 3.94 22.86
C PRO A 401 -35.99 3.57 23.00
N SER A 402 -36.28 2.64 23.90
CA SER A 402 -37.64 2.40 24.40
C SER A 402 -38.18 3.67 25.07
N VAL A 403 -39.50 3.85 25.00
CA VAL A 403 -40.27 5.04 25.41
C VAL A 403 -40.26 5.29 26.94
N GLU A 404 -39.32 4.72 27.68
CA GLU A 404 -39.27 4.75 29.14
C GLU A 404 -38.16 5.63 29.73
N ASP A 405 -37.25 6.19 28.91
CA ASP A 405 -36.10 6.97 29.41
C ASP A 405 -36.23 8.51 29.27
N ILE A 406 -37.43 9.04 28.94
CA ILE A 406 -37.68 10.50 28.99
C ILE A 406 -38.27 10.88 30.33
N ALA A 407 -37.43 10.91 31.36
CA ALA A 407 -37.70 11.70 32.55
C ALA A 407 -36.38 12.13 33.22
N VAL A 408 -36.32 13.43 33.53
CA VAL A 408 -35.36 14.09 34.45
C VAL A 408 -34.02 14.55 33.84
N SER A 409 -33.96 15.80 33.35
CA SER A 409 -33.46 16.95 34.14
C SER A 409 -33.25 18.19 33.25
N GLU A 410 -34.06 19.22 33.49
CA GLU A 410 -33.76 20.60 33.08
C GLU A 410 -32.69 21.21 34.00
N GLY A 411 -31.84 22.09 33.45
CA GLY A 411 -31.21 23.16 34.24
C GLY A 411 -29.83 23.63 33.76
N ASN A 412 -29.80 24.85 33.19
CA ASN A 412 -28.72 25.87 33.22
C ASN A 412 -27.30 25.47 32.76
N SER A 413 -26.51 26.27 32.02
CA SER A 413 -26.44 27.72 31.84
C SER A 413 -25.43 28.04 30.73
N SER A 414 -25.73 29.11 30.01
CA SER A 414 -24.95 29.81 28.98
C SER A 414 -23.59 30.38 29.43
N ALA A 415 -22.60 30.35 28.53
CA ALA A 415 -21.59 31.41 28.20
C ALA A 415 -20.40 30.73 27.49
N GLN A 416 -19.72 31.23 26.46
CA GLN A 416 -19.72 32.48 25.69
C GLN A 416 -18.75 32.20 24.53
N LEU A 417 -19.11 32.53 23.28
CA LEU A 417 -18.16 32.69 22.18
C LEU A 417 -18.76 33.74 21.24
N GLU A 418 -18.45 35.00 21.52
CA GLU A 418 -18.49 36.08 20.52
C GLU A 418 -17.06 36.27 20.02
N PHE A 419 -16.87 36.41 18.70
CA PHE A 419 -16.23 37.61 18.13
C PHE A 419 -16.22 37.57 16.59
N PHE A 420 -16.72 38.67 16.02
CA PHE A 420 -16.62 39.19 14.65
C PHE A 420 -17.68 38.79 13.60
N ALA A 421 -18.72 39.62 13.53
CA ALA A 421 -19.30 40.10 12.27
C ALA A 421 -18.92 41.58 12.09
N PRO A 422 -18.76 42.08 10.85
CA PRO A 422 -18.98 43.49 10.53
C PRO A 422 -20.32 43.70 9.81
N THR A 423 -20.93 44.82 10.16
CA THR A 423 -22.29 45.28 9.87
C THR A 423 -22.52 45.88 8.47
N GLU A 424 -23.80 45.89 8.11
CA GLU A 424 -24.50 46.29 6.87
C GLU A 424 -24.22 47.71 6.33
N HIS A 425 -24.51 47.92 5.03
CA HIS A 425 -25.36 49.04 4.59
C HIS A 425 -26.08 48.76 3.26
N LYS A 426 -27.41 48.97 3.26
CA LYS A 426 -28.38 48.76 2.18
C LYS A 426 -28.63 50.03 1.36
N THR A 427 -28.73 49.87 0.04
CA THR A 427 -29.70 50.49 -0.90
C THR A 427 -29.77 49.48 -2.08
N GLY A 428 -30.87 48.91 -2.54
CA GLY A 428 -32.21 49.41 -2.81
C GLY A 428 -32.58 48.99 -4.24
N ASN A 429 -33.04 47.75 -4.46
CA ASN A 429 -34.06 47.35 -5.44
C ASN A 429 -34.32 45.83 -5.37
N GLY A 430 -35.60 45.46 -5.37
CA GLY A 430 -36.11 44.26 -4.72
C GLY A 430 -35.88 42.92 -5.42
N HIS A 431 -35.57 41.91 -4.60
CA HIS A 431 -36.06 40.52 -4.65
C HIS A 431 -35.93 39.92 -3.23
N PRO A 432 -36.82 39.01 -2.78
CA PRO A 432 -36.74 38.44 -1.43
C PRO A 432 -35.49 37.55 -1.32
N ALA A 433 -34.67 37.79 -0.30
CA ALA A 433 -33.55 36.92 0.03
C ALA A 433 -34.06 35.55 0.49
N THR A 434 -33.91 34.52 -0.34
CA THR A 434 -34.17 33.13 0.03
C THR A 434 -32.91 32.54 0.67
N GLY A 435 -33.03 32.08 1.91
CA GLY A 435 -31.93 31.55 2.71
C GLY A 435 -31.16 30.41 2.02
N SER A 436 -29.84 30.44 2.11
CA SER A 436 -28.96 29.38 1.63
C SER A 436 -29.20 28.11 2.45
N THR A 437 -30.06 27.24 1.95
CA THR A 437 -30.33 25.94 2.57
C THR A 437 -29.25 24.96 2.12
N ARG A 438 -28.51 24.36 3.05
CA ARG A 438 -27.48 23.36 2.73
C ARG A 438 -28.13 22.10 2.15
N CYS A 439 -27.45 21.49 1.18
CA CYS A 439 -27.91 20.25 0.58
C CYS A 439 -27.88 19.11 1.61
N PRO A 440 -29.00 18.40 1.84
CA PRO A 440 -29.07 17.34 2.83
C PRO A 440 -28.26 16.09 2.44
N ASP A 441 -27.88 15.97 1.16
CA ASP A 441 -27.21 14.77 0.64
C ASP A 441 -25.67 14.85 0.68
N CYS A 442 -25.07 16.00 0.36
CA CYS A 442 -23.61 16.16 0.32
C CYS A 442 -23.05 17.12 1.36
N SER A 443 -23.91 17.82 2.11
CA SER A 443 -23.59 18.75 3.21
C SER A 443 -22.70 19.96 2.87
N ALA A 444 -22.02 19.95 1.72
CA ALA A 444 -21.13 21.01 1.22
C ALA A 444 -21.80 21.89 0.17
N GLY A 445 -22.74 21.35 -0.61
CA GLY A 445 -23.41 22.08 -1.70
C GLY A 445 -24.56 22.97 -1.21
N THR A 446 -24.78 24.09 -1.90
CA THR A 446 -25.90 25.00 -1.62
C THR A 446 -27.09 24.68 -2.54
N LEU A 447 -28.31 24.61 -1.98
CA LEU A 447 -29.51 24.40 -2.77
C LEU A 447 -29.92 25.68 -3.50
N ILE A 448 -30.18 25.55 -4.80
CA ILE A 448 -30.71 26.61 -5.67
C ILE A 448 -32.14 26.25 -6.09
N HIS A 449 -33.02 27.25 -6.12
CA HIS A 449 -34.41 27.06 -6.57
C HIS A 449 -34.49 27.29 -8.08
N GLN A 450 -34.87 26.27 -8.85
CA GLN A 450 -35.00 26.34 -10.29
C GLN A 450 -36.16 25.45 -10.75
N GLU A 451 -37.03 25.98 -11.63
CA GLU A 451 -38.14 25.22 -12.23
C GLU A 451 -39.11 24.58 -11.22
N GLY A 452 -39.36 25.23 -10.08
CA GLY A 452 -40.24 24.70 -9.02
C GLY A 452 -39.58 23.63 -8.14
N CYS A 453 -38.27 23.40 -8.30
CA CYS A 453 -37.52 22.42 -7.54
C CYS A 453 -36.29 23.04 -6.86
N MET A 454 -35.95 22.54 -5.68
CA MET A 454 -34.68 22.76 -5.01
C MET A 454 -33.64 21.81 -5.59
N ARG A 455 -32.56 22.32 -6.19
CA ARG A 455 -31.49 21.53 -6.82
C ARG A 455 -30.12 21.83 -6.21
N CYS A 456 -29.27 20.82 -6.05
CA CYS A 456 -27.86 21.00 -5.72
C CYS A 456 -27.01 20.81 -7.00
N PRO A 457 -26.22 21.81 -7.43
CA PRO A 457 -25.37 21.68 -8.62
C PRO A 457 -24.15 20.77 -8.38
N ASP A 458 -23.72 20.60 -7.13
CA ASP A 458 -22.49 19.86 -6.80
C ASP A 458 -22.69 18.35 -6.76
N CYS A 459 -23.84 17.86 -6.28
CA CYS A 459 -24.13 16.42 -6.19
C CYS A 459 -25.36 15.97 -6.98
N GLY A 460 -26.12 16.90 -7.57
CA GLY A 460 -27.30 16.58 -8.38
C GLY A 460 -28.58 16.30 -7.59
N TYR A 461 -28.60 16.50 -6.27
CA TYR A 461 -29.82 16.39 -5.45
C TYR A 461 -30.94 17.27 -6.02
N ASN A 462 -32.17 16.75 -6.11
CA ASN A 462 -33.37 17.52 -6.45
C ASN A 462 -34.55 17.23 -5.52
N LYS A 463 -35.34 18.26 -5.21
CA LYS A 463 -36.62 18.13 -4.50
C LYS A 463 -37.60 19.15 -5.05
N CYS A 464 -38.61 18.69 -5.76
CA CYS A 464 -39.72 19.51 -6.24
C CYS A 464 -40.84 19.48 -5.21
N GLU A 465 -41.52 20.62 -5.01
CA GLU A 465 -42.78 20.66 -4.23
C GLU A 465 -43.97 20.22 -5.07
#